data_AF-A0A271M6P3-F1
#
_entry.id   AF-A0A271M6P3-F1
#
_cell.length_a   1.000
_cell.length_b   1.000
_cell.length_c   1.000
_cell.angle_alpha   90.00
_cell.angle_beta   90.00
_cell.angle_gamma   90.00
#
_symmetry.space_group_name_H-M   'P 1'
#
loop_
_entity.id
_entity.type
_entity.pdbx_description
1 polymer ?
#
loop_
_entity_poly.entity_id
_entity_poly.type
_entity_poly.pdbx_seq_one_letter_code
_entity_poly.pdbx_strand_id
1 'polypeptide(L)'
;MDLFKAVSVINEFLWGWVLIISLLGTGVYYTFKLKFVQLTQISRAFKVVFKKNGKKEKGLSSFQALSTAVAGQVGTGNLAGVATAIAAGGPGAIFWMWVSSFLGMATIFAEAVLAQKYREERNGEYLGGPAYYLDKGVGSKKLAILFAIFIILALGFIGNMVQSNSIAAGFKDLLPIPSIYIGIIVALFVGFVLFGGIKRIASFAEKTVPIMALLYIIGSIILLFQFKHEIIPVFEMIFKSAFQLEAAGGGVLGATIKEAIRYGVARGLFSNEAGMGSTPHAHATANVRHPAEQGLVAILGVLIDTIIICTVTALVILVSGAYQTGETGVALTQQSFIASFGTAGQIFIAICLLFFAFTTILGWAYFGELNIKYLWKDKGVVPYRVIVLLFIVIGSAIHQVDLVWELADFFNGLMIIPNLIALWYLRKTVHQSLLEYRKLY
;
A
#
# COMPACT_ATOMS: atom_id res chain seq x y z
N MET A 1 3.28 5.32 31.45
CA MET A 1 2.91 5.97 30.18
C MET A 1 1.93 5.03 29.49
N ASP A 2 0.75 5.49 29.12
CA ASP A 2 -0.21 4.69 28.34
C ASP A 2 0.47 4.21 27.05
N LEU A 3 0.22 2.96 26.63
CA LEU A 3 0.82 2.34 25.44
C LEU A 3 0.59 3.22 24.21
N PHE A 4 -0.61 3.79 24.08
CA PHE A 4 -0.95 4.72 23.01
C PHE A 4 0.02 5.92 22.98
N LYS A 5 0.17 6.62 24.11
CA LYS A 5 1.06 7.79 24.21
C LYS A 5 2.52 7.44 23.92
N ALA A 6 2.98 6.26 24.36
CA ALA A 6 4.34 5.82 24.09
C ALA A 6 4.60 5.62 22.59
N VAL A 7 3.67 4.96 21.89
CA VAL A 7 3.76 4.69 20.46
C VAL A 7 3.68 5.99 19.65
N SER A 8 2.75 6.89 20.00
CA SER A 8 2.57 8.17 19.30
C SER A 8 3.83 9.05 19.35
N VAL A 9 4.50 9.15 20.50
CA VAL A 9 5.75 9.93 20.62
C VAL A 9 6.85 9.39 19.70
N ILE A 10 6.96 8.07 19.59
CA ILE A 10 7.95 7.46 18.68
C ILE A 10 7.56 7.68 17.22
N ASN A 11 6.27 7.59 16.89
CA ASN A 11 5.78 7.87 15.55
C ASN A 11 5.99 9.33 15.13
N GLU A 12 5.84 10.29 16.04
CA GLU A 12 6.18 11.68 15.78
C GLU A 12 7.66 11.87 15.41
N PHE A 13 8.55 11.08 16.03
CA PHE A 13 9.97 11.08 15.67
C PHE A 13 10.25 10.39 14.34
N LEU A 14 9.75 9.15 14.17
CA LEU A 14 9.97 8.33 12.96
C LEU A 14 9.36 8.98 11.72
N TRP A 15 8.05 9.25 11.77
CA TRP A 15 7.25 9.87 10.71
C TRP A 15 7.23 11.40 10.79
N GLY A 16 8.12 11.97 11.60
CA GLY A 16 8.57 13.34 11.44
C GLY A 16 9.44 13.46 10.19
N TRP A 17 10.54 14.20 10.29
CA TRP A 17 11.38 14.45 9.12
C TRP A 17 12.27 13.28 8.73
N VAL A 18 12.56 12.33 9.64
CA VAL A 18 13.58 11.30 9.40
C VAL A 18 13.17 10.34 8.27
N LEU A 19 12.04 9.64 8.40
CA LEU A 19 11.60 8.70 7.37
C LEU A 19 11.14 9.43 6.10
N ILE A 20 10.47 10.58 6.24
CA ILE A 20 9.99 11.38 5.11
C ILE A 20 11.15 11.81 4.22
N ILE A 21 12.19 12.45 4.78
CA ILE A 21 13.36 12.90 4.01
C ILE A 21 14.10 11.69 3.44
N SER A 22 14.23 10.60 4.19
CA SER A 22 14.94 9.42 3.72
C SER A 22 14.23 8.73 2.55
N LEU A 23 12.90 8.58 2.60
CA LEU A 23 12.11 7.95 1.54
C LEU A 23 12.03 8.84 0.30
N LEU A 24 11.71 10.13 0.45
CA LEU A 24 11.68 11.08 -0.65
C LEU A 24 13.06 11.24 -1.27
N GLY A 25 14.11 11.39 -0.45
CA GLY A 25 15.50 11.49 -0.90
C GLY A 25 15.95 10.26 -1.70
N THR A 26 15.52 9.06 -1.28
CA THR A 26 15.75 7.82 -2.03
C THR A 26 15.03 7.85 -3.38
N GLY A 27 13.76 8.28 -3.41
CA GLY A 27 12.98 8.40 -4.64
C GLY A 27 13.55 9.46 -5.59
N VAL A 28 14.00 10.60 -5.08
CA VAL A 28 14.72 11.65 -5.83
C VAL A 28 15.99 11.05 -6.44
N TYR A 29 16.84 10.42 -5.62
CA TYR A 29 18.08 9.81 -6.09
C TYR A 29 17.81 8.81 -7.23
N TYR A 30 16.88 7.88 -7.05
CA TYR A 30 16.58 6.89 -8.08
C TYR A 30 15.92 7.49 -9.32
N THR A 31 15.03 8.48 -9.15
CA THR A 31 14.40 9.19 -10.27
C THR A 31 15.46 9.79 -11.19
N PHE A 32 16.40 10.57 -10.64
CA PHE A 32 17.47 11.17 -11.44
C PHE A 32 18.46 10.12 -11.95
N LYS A 33 18.90 9.18 -11.10
CA LYS A 33 19.92 8.19 -11.47
C LYS A 33 19.44 7.21 -12.55
N LEU A 34 18.15 6.90 -12.57
CA LEU A 34 17.53 6.03 -13.57
C LEU A 34 16.99 6.80 -14.80
N LYS A 35 17.20 8.13 -14.84
CA LYS A 35 16.76 9.05 -15.89
C LYS A 35 15.23 9.03 -16.06
N PHE A 36 14.52 9.31 -14.97
CA PHE A 36 13.06 9.35 -14.91
C PHE A 36 12.43 8.08 -15.48
N VAL A 37 12.80 6.91 -14.95
CA VAL A 37 12.35 5.59 -15.45
C VAL A 37 10.82 5.48 -15.49
N GLN A 38 10.14 6.10 -14.52
CA GLN A 38 8.69 6.16 -14.42
C GLN A 38 8.00 6.92 -15.55
N LEU A 39 8.72 7.80 -16.26
CA LEU A 39 8.23 8.49 -17.46
C LEU A 39 8.78 7.83 -18.73
N THR A 40 10.10 7.62 -18.78
CA THR A 40 10.81 7.18 -19.99
C THR A 40 10.54 5.72 -20.37
N GLN A 41 9.99 4.90 -19.47
CA GLN A 41 9.74 3.47 -19.72
C GLN A 41 8.29 3.05 -19.44
N ILE A 42 7.37 3.98 -19.16
CA ILE A 42 5.98 3.64 -18.78
C ILE A 42 5.26 2.84 -19.87
N SER A 43 5.43 3.19 -21.14
CA SER A 43 4.82 2.44 -22.26
C SER A 43 5.35 1.02 -22.35
N ARG A 44 6.62 0.80 -21.97
CA ARG A 44 7.22 -0.55 -21.92
C ARG A 44 6.68 -1.33 -20.71
N ALA A 45 6.46 -0.68 -19.57
CA ALA A 45 5.85 -1.31 -18.40
C ALA A 45 4.51 -1.96 -18.75
N PHE A 46 3.62 -1.24 -19.43
CA PHE A 46 2.34 -1.79 -19.90
C PHE A 46 2.52 -2.99 -20.84
N LYS A 47 3.47 -2.93 -21.78
CA LYS A 47 3.76 -4.06 -22.69
C LYS A 47 4.25 -5.30 -21.94
N VAL A 48 5.07 -5.13 -20.89
CA VAL A 48 5.59 -6.26 -20.09
C VAL A 48 4.48 -6.95 -19.31
N VAL A 49 3.54 -6.21 -18.72
CA VAL A 49 2.44 -6.79 -17.94
C VAL A 49 1.65 -7.83 -18.73
N PHE A 50 1.33 -7.52 -19.99
CA PHE A 50 0.51 -8.39 -20.86
C PHE A 50 1.31 -9.34 -21.74
N LYS A 51 2.63 -9.36 -21.60
CA LYS A 51 3.51 -10.26 -22.36
C LYS A 51 3.25 -11.69 -21.90
N LYS A 52 2.83 -12.55 -22.83
CA LYS A 52 2.74 -13.99 -22.56
C LYS A 52 4.13 -14.55 -22.32
N ASN A 53 4.37 -15.06 -21.12
CA ASN A 53 5.57 -15.84 -20.86
C ASN A 53 5.53 -17.12 -21.70
N GLY A 54 6.60 -17.41 -22.44
CA GLY A 54 6.74 -18.69 -23.14
C GLY A 54 6.63 -19.85 -22.15
N LYS A 55 6.11 -21.01 -22.59
CA LYS A 55 5.82 -22.22 -21.81
C LYS A 55 6.93 -22.58 -20.78
N LYS A 56 6.93 -21.94 -19.61
CA LYS A 56 7.77 -22.30 -18.46
C LYS A 56 6.87 -22.35 -17.24
N GLU A 57 6.80 -23.52 -16.62
CA GLU A 57 5.83 -23.89 -15.59
C GLU A 57 6.11 -23.29 -14.19
N LYS A 58 7.21 -22.52 -14.04
CA LYS A 58 7.68 -22.01 -12.74
C LYS A 58 7.38 -20.52 -12.56
N GLY A 59 7.00 -20.12 -11.35
CA GLY A 59 6.71 -18.73 -10.97
C GLY A 59 5.38 -18.19 -11.50
N LEU A 60 5.05 -16.96 -11.11
CA LEU A 60 3.84 -16.26 -11.55
C LEU A 60 4.09 -15.47 -12.85
N SER A 61 3.02 -15.13 -13.57
CA SER A 61 3.09 -14.12 -14.64
C SER A 61 3.34 -12.71 -14.07
N SER A 62 3.84 -11.78 -14.89
CA SER A 62 3.99 -10.38 -14.46
C SER A 62 2.66 -9.74 -14.05
N PHE A 63 1.56 -10.06 -14.73
CA PHE A 63 0.22 -9.60 -14.37
C PHE A 63 -0.24 -10.16 -13.01
N GLN A 64 -0.01 -11.44 -12.74
CA GLN A 64 -0.34 -12.05 -11.44
C GLN A 64 0.50 -11.47 -10.29
N ALA A 65 1.78 -11.23 -10.53
CA ALA A 65 2.65 -10.59 -9.55
C ALA A 65 2.25 -9.13 -9.31
N LEU A 66 1.91 -8.37 -10.37
CA LEU A 66 1.35 -7.02 -10.23
C LEU A 66 0.04 -7.04 -9.46
N SER A 67 -0.88 -7.94 -9.79
CA SER A 67 -2.18 -8.03 -9.11
C SER A 67 -2.01 -8.41 -7.64
N THR A 68 -1.06 -9.30 -7.31
CA THR A 68 -0.72 -9.61 -5.91
C THR A 68 -0.10 -8.41 -5.18
N ALA A 69 0.74 -7.62 -5.85
CA ALA A 69 1.31 -6.39 -5.27
C ALA A 69 0.22 -5.34 -5.02
N VAL A 70 -0.62 -5.08 -6.02
CA VAL A 70 -1.74 -4.14 -5.95
C VAL A 70 -2.79 -4.60 -4.95
N ALA A 71 -3.01 -5.91 -4.78
CA ALA A 71 -3.85 -6.43 -3.69
C ALA A 71 -3.35 -5.95 -2.32
N GLY A 72 -2.03 -5.99 -2.09
CA GLY A 72 -1.42 -5.48 -0.86
C GLY A 72 -1.51 -3.95 -0.71
N GLN A 73 -1.35 -3.21 -1.81
CA GLN A 73 -1.35 -1.74 -1.79
C GLN A 73 -2.76 -1.15 -1.67
N VAL A 74 -3.70 -1.66 -2.49
CA VAL A 74 -5.05 -1.13 -2.63
C VAL A 74 -5.96 -1.72 -1.56
N GLY A 75 -6.04 -1.01 -0.44
CA GLY A 75 -6.74 -1.43 0.76
C GLY A 75 -7.52 -0.29 1.42
N THR A 76 -7.74 -0.44 2.72
CA THR A 76 -8.31 0.62 3.56
C THR A 76 -7.53 1.93 3.46
N GLY A 77 -6.21 1.88 3.26
CA GLY A 77 -5.35 3.07 3.16
C GLY A 77 -5.76 4.03 2.03
N ASN A 78 -6.27 3.53 0.92
CA ASN A 78 -6.69 4.34 -0.22
C ASN A 78 -7.99 5.13 0.03
N LEU A 79 -8.77 4.69 1.02
CA LEU A 79 -10.02 5.36 1.43
C LEU A 79 -9.75 6.14 2.71
N ALA A 80 -9.46 5.43 3.80
CA ALA A 80 -9.25 6.01 5.12
C ALA A 80 -7.96 6.81 5.24
N GLY A 81 -6.87 6.38 4.60
CA GLY A 81 -5.59 7.07 4.64
C GLY A 81 -5.65 8.40 3.88
N VAL A 82 -6.29 8.43 2.72
CA VAL A 82 -6.57 9.66 1.96
C VAL A 82 -7.46 10.61 2.77
N ALA A 83 -8.56 10.09 3.33
CA ALA A 83 -9.44 10.86 4.20
C ALA A 83 -8.71 11.45 5.41
N THR A 84 -7.84 10.67 6.06
CA THR A 84 -7.02 11.13 7.19
C THR A 84 -6.01 12.19 6.74
N ALA A 85 -5.41 12.05 5.56
CA ALA A 85 -4.51 13.05 5.00
C ALA A 85 -5.21 14.39 4.75
N ILE A 86 -6.44 14.35 4.23
CA ILE A 86 -7.26 15.56 4.04
C ILE A 86 -7.65 16.14 5.40
N ALA A 87 -8.16 15.34 6.32
CA ALA A 87 -8.63 15.83 7.61
C ALA A 87 -7.51 16.46 8.46
N ALA A 88 -6.32 15.87 8.44
CA ALA A 88 -5.20 16.31 9.28
C ALA A 88 -4.22 17.26 8.57
N GLY A 89 -4.06 17.15 7.25
CA GLY A 89 -3.11 17.93 6.45
C GLY A 89 -3.78 18.90 5.46
N GLY A 90 -5.11 18.97 5.44
CA GLY A 90 -5.88 19.77 4.50
C GLY A 90 -5.83 19.23 3.06
N PRO A 91 -6.53 19.90 2.12
CA PRO A 91 -6.52 19.53 0.70
C PRO A 91 -5.11 19.51 0.07
N GLY A 92 -4.20 20.34 0.59
CA GLY A 92 -2.81 20.42 0.15
C GLY A 92 -2.00 19.12 0.34
N ALA A 93 -2.43 18.26 1.27
CA ALA A 93 -1.79 16.95 1.48
C ALA A 93 -1.84 16.07 0.21
N ILE A 94 -2.88 16.22 -0.61
CA ILE A 94 -3.08 15.43 -1.83
C ILE A 94 -1.99 15.71 -2.88
N PHE A 95 -1.56 16.96 -3.00
CA PHE A 95 -0.43 17.32 -3.86
C PHE A 95 0.85 16.58 -3.42
N TRP A 96 1.12 16.57 -2.12
CA TRP A 96 2.29 15.90 -1.56
C TRP A 96 2.20 14.37 -1.63
N MET A 97 0.99 13.80 -1.59
CA MET A 97 0.76 12.40 -1.95
C MET A 97 1.23 12.14 -3.38
N TRP A 98 0.81 12.94 -4.37
CA TRP A 98 1.23 12.76 -5.77
C TRP A 98 2.74 12.87 -5.96
N VAL A 99 3.38 13.86 -5.34
CA VAL A 99 4.84 14.03 -5.40
C VAL A 99 5.55 12.81 -4.80
N SER A 100 5.09 12.35 -3.62
CA SER A 100 5.69 11.18 -2.97
C SER A 100 5.54 9.92 -3.82
N SER A 101 4.39 9.70 -4.46
CA SER A 101 4.14 8.55 -5.33
C SER A 101 4.97 8.59 -6.60
N PHE A 102 5.08 9.77 -7.24
CA PHE A 102 5.91 9.93 -8.43
C PHE A 102 7.38 9.56 -8.16
N LEU A 103 7.91 9.98 -7.01
CA LEU A 103 9.26 9.62 -6.57
C LEU A 103 9.33 8.15 -6.13
N GLY A 104 8.29 7.66 -5.47
CA GLY A 104 8.12 6.27 -5.03
C GLY A 104 8.14 5.27 -6.19
N MET A 105 7.65 5.63 -7.38
CA MET A 105 7.74 4.79 -8.57
C MET A 105 9.19 4.40 -8.91
N ALA A 106 10.15 5.29 -8.74
CA ALA A 106 11.56 4.97 -8.96
C ALA A 106 12.13 4.08 -7.85
N THR A 107 11.66 4.26 -6.61
CA THR A 107 12.04 3.44 -5.46
C THR A 107 11.50 2.01 -5.60
N ILE A 108 10.22 1.83 -5.91
CA ILE A 108 9.62 0.49 -6.05
C ILE A 108 10.21 -0.27 -7.24
N PHE A 109 10.61 0.43 -8.31
CA PHE A 109 11.38 -0.16 -9.40
C PHE A 109 12.69 -0.79 -8.86
N ALA A 110 13.42 -0.04 -8.02
CA ALA A 110 14.66 -0.51 -7.43
C ALA A 110 14.43 -1.74 -6.53
N GLU A 111 13.42 -1.69 -5.67
CA GLU A 111 13.09 -2.79 -4.78
C GLU A 111 12.72 -4.07 -5.55
N ALA A 112 11.88 -3.96 -6.59
CA ALA A 112 11.48 -5.10 -7.43
C ALA A 112 12.65 -5.68 -8.23
N VAL A 113 13.58 -4.84 -8.73
CA VAL A 113 14.81 -5.31 -9.38
C VAL A 113 15.69 -6.11 -8.42
N LEU A 114 15.88 -5.61 -7.20
CA LEU A 114 16.66 -6.32 -6.17
C LEU A 114 15.98 -7.63 -5.78
N ALA A 115 14.67 -7.62 -5.58
CA ALA A 115 13.91 -8.83 -5.25
C ALA A 115 14.01 -9.90 -6.35
N GLN A 116 13.97 -9.51 -7.62
CA GLN A 116 14.22 -10.43 -8.74
C GLN A 116 15.65 -10.97 -8.79
N LYS A 117 16.64 -10.14 -8.47
CA LYS A 117 18.06 -10.50 -8.55
C LYS A 117 18.52 -11.43 -7.42
N TYR A 118 17.94 -11.28 -6.24
CA TYR A 118 18.37 -12.01 -5.03
C TYR A 118 17.39 -13.08 -4.53
N ARG A 119 16.32 -13.37 -5.28
CA ARG A 119 15.37 -14.44 -4.95
C ARG A 119 16.01 -15.84 -4.93
N GLU A 120 15.34 -16.75 -4.25
CA GLU A 120 15.62 -18.18 -4.22
C GLU A 120 14.50 -18.96 -4.90
N GLU A 121 14.85 -20.11 -5.48
CA GLU A 121 13.86 -21.13 -5.82
C GLU A 121 13.79 -22.16 -4.69
N ARG A 122 12.59 -22.43 -4.18
CA ARG A 122 12.34 -23.49 -3.21
C ARG A 122 11.03 -24.18 -3.55
N ASN A 123 11.07 -25.50 -3.71
CA ASN A 123 9.89 -26.33 -4.02
C ASN A 123 9.10 -25.84 -5.28
N GLY A 124 9.81 -25.34 -6.30
CA GLY A 124 9.21 -24.83 -7.52
C GLY A 124 8.57 -23.43 -7.40
N GLU A 125 8.70 -22.77 -6.25
CA GLU A 125 8.28 -21.39 -6.01
C GLU A 125 9.49 -20.46 -5.89
N TYR A 126 9.33 -19.22 -6.35
CA TYR A 126 10.31 -18.17 -6.11
C TYR A 126 9.99 -17.44 -4.80
N LEU A 127 10.97 -17.37 -3.90
CA LEU A 127 10.93 -16.64 -2.64
C LEU A 127 11.90 -15.46 -2.73
N GLY A 128 11.44 -14.25 -2.43
CA GLY A 128 12.29 -13.07 -2.44
C GLY A 128 11.68 -11.93 -1.65
N GLY A 129 12.30 -10.76 -1.74
CA GLY A 129 11.98 -9.60 -0.92
C GLY A 129 13.20 -9.12 -0.13
N PRO A 130 13.02 -8.16 0.79
CA PRO A 130 14.15 -7.48 1.40
C PRO A 130 15.00 -8.33 2.30
N ALA A 131 14.43 -9.28 3.04
CA ALA A 131 15.22 -10.24 3.82
C ALA A 131 16.27 -10.95 2.93
N TYR A 132 15.90 -11.29 1.69
CA TYR A 132 16.80 -12.00 0.76
C TYR A 132 17.90 -11.10 0.20
N TYR A 133 17.60 -9.87 -0.22
CA TYR A 133 18.65 -8.97 -0.71
C TYR A 133 19.47 -8.32 0.40
N LEU A 134 18.96 -8.25 1.63
CA LEU A 134 19.75 -7.89 2.81
C LEU A 134 20.75 -8.98 3.17
N ASP A 135 20.32 -10.24 3.12
CA ASP A 135 21.20 -11.38 3.40
C ASP A 135 22.25 -11.56 2.30
N LYS A 136 21.82 -11.67 1.04
CA LYS A 136 22.69 -12.04 -0.08
C LYS A 136 23.34 -10.87 -0.82
N GLY A 137 22.63 -9.75 -0.90
CA GLY A 137 23.11 -8.57 -1.60
C GLY A 137 23.97 -7.71 -0.69
N VAL A 138 23.43 -7.33 0.46
CA VAL A 138 24.17 -6.54 1.45
C VAL A 138 25.17 -7.40 2.23
N GLY A 139 24.89 -8.69 2.43
CA GLY A 139 25.73 -9.57 3.24
C GLY A 139 25.40 -9.51 4.73
N SER A 140 24.26 -8.94 5.12
CA SER A 140 23.89 -8.71 6.52
C SER A 140 22.67 -9.53 6.94
N LYS A 141 22.94 -10.73 7.43
CA LYS A 141 21.91 -11.61 8.02
C LYS A 141 21.19 -10.96 9.21
N LYS A 142 21.87 -10.09 9.97
CA LYS A 142 21.26 -9.35 11.09
C LYS A 142 20.16 -8.41 10.60
N LEU A 143 20.43 -7.61 9.56
CA LEU A 143 19.42 -6.71 8.98
C LEU A 143 18.29 -7.49 8.32
N ALA A 144 18.60 -8.62 7.67
CA ALA A 144 17.59 -9.49 7.07
C ALA A 144 16.61 -10.06 8.11
N ILE A 145 17.13 -10.57 9.24
CA ILE A 145 16.30 -11.06 10.36
C ILE A 145 15.47 -9.92 10.95
N LEU A 146 16.06 -8.74 11.15
CA LEU A 146 15.38 -7.57 11.69
C LEU A 146 14.20 -7.15 10.79
N PHE A 147 14.44 -7.02 9.49
CA PHE A 147 13.40 -6.73 8.51
C PHE A 147 12.29 -7.80 8.55
N ALA A 148 12.68 -9.09 8.53
CA ALA A 148 11.73 -10.19 8.51
C ALA A 148 10.80 -10.18 9.73
N ILE A 149 11.32 -9.91 10.93
CA ILE A 149 10.51 -9.77 12.15
C ILE A 149 9.57 -8.57 12.03
N PHE A 150 10.09 -7.41 11.62
CA PHE A 150 9.27 -6.20 11.55
C PHE A 150 8.15 -6.29 10.53
N ILE A 151 8.35 -6.86 9.34
CA ILE A 151 7.26 -7.01 8.36
C ILE A 151 6.20 -8.03 8.81
N ILE A 152 6.60 -9.09 9.53
CA ILE A 152 5.64 -10.05 10.12
C ILE A 152 4.74 -9.33 11.12
N LEU A 153 5.32 -8.50 12.01
CA LEU A 153 4.55 -7.73 12.98
C LEU A 153 3.71 -6.63 12.30
N ALA A 154 4.33 -5.86 11.41
CA ALA A 154 3.72 -4.70 10.75
C ALA A 154 2.54 -5.10 9.87
N LEU A 155 2.74 -6.05 8.96
CA LEU A 155 1.76 -6.38 7.92
C LEU A 155 1.04 -7.68 8.21
N GLY A 156 1.79 -8.72 8.63
CA GLY A 156 1.22 -10.03 8.93
C GLY A 156 0.22 -9.99 10.08
N PHE A 157 0.47 -9.19 11.10
CA PHE A 157 -0.37 -9.14 12.30
C PHE A 157 -1.12 -7.81 12.42
N ILE A 158 -0.43 -6.70 12.70
CA ILE A 158 -1.07 -5.41 13.00
C ILE A 158 -1.80 -4.85 11.78
N GLY A 159 -1.20 -4.91 10.60
CA GLY A 159 -1.82 -4.47 9.36
C GLY A 159 -3.11 -5.23 9.06
N ASN A 160 -3.12 -6.55 9.25
CA ASN A 160 -4.33 -7.36 9.08
C ASN A 160 -5.43 -7.00 10.10
N MET A 161 -5.08 -6.54 11.30
CA MET A 161 -6.05 -5.97 12.24
C MET A 161 -6.66 -4.67 11.73
N VAL A 162 -5.86 -3.75 11.18
CA VAL A 162 -6.35 -2.48 10.61
C VAL A 162 -7.37 -2.74 9.51
N GLN A 163 -7.06 -3.67 8.61
CA GLN A 163 -7.92 -4.02 7.48
C GLN A 163 -9.22 -4.65 7.96
N SER A 164 -9.17 -5.64 8.87
CA SER A 164 -10.37 -6.31 9.37
C SER A 164 -11.27 -5.39 10.21
N ASN A 165 -10.67 -4.47 10.96
CA ASN A 165 -11.37 -3.43 11.69
C ASN A 165 -12.16 -2.53 10.74
N SER A 166 -11.55 -2.13 9.63
CA SER A 166 -12.17 -1.23 8.65
C SER A 166 -13.31 -1.89 7.87
N ILE A 167 -13.21 -3.20 7.59
CA ILE A 167 -14.35 -3.98 7.09
C ILE A 167 -15.49 -3.91 8.11
N ALA A 168 -15.22 -4.22 9.38
CA ALA A 168 -16.27 -4.23 10.40
C ALA A 168 -16.91 -2.84 10.61
N ALA A 169 -16.12 -1.76 10.58
CA ALA A 169 -16.62 -0.40 10.62
C ALA A 169 -17.52 -0.07 9.43
N GLY A 170 -17.14 -0.51 8.23
CA GLY A 170 -17.93 -0.30 7.01
C GLY A 170 -19.35 -0.90 7.07
N PHE A 171 -19.53 -2.00 7.81
CA PHE A 171 -20.81 -2.71 7.95
C PHE A 171 -21.56 -2.43 9.25
N LYS A 172 -20.97 -1.69 10.20
CA LYS A 172 -21.51 -1.50 11.56
C LYS A 172 -22.94 -0.97 11.58
N ASP A 173 -23.24 0.00 10.72
CA ASP A 173 -24.55 0.65 10.64
C ASP A 173 -25.46 0.04 9.56
N LEU A 174 -24.97 -0.99 8.85
CA LEU A 174 -25.72 -1.71 7.81
C LEU A 174 -26.29 -3.05 8.30
N LEU A 175 -25.58 -3.71 9.22
CA LEU A 175 -25.96 -5.00 9.77
C LEU A 175 -26.02 -4.92 11.30
N PRO A 176 -27.13 -5.32 11.94
CA PRO A 176 -27.24 -5.33 13.39
C PRO A 176 -26.54 -6.57 13.99
N ILE A 177 -25.28 -6.82 13.61
CA ILE A 177 -24.47 -7.93 14.11
C ILE A 177 -23.18 -7.41 14.76
N PRO A 178 -22.73 -7.99 15.88
CA PRO A 178 -21.46 -7.61 16.49
C PRO A 178 -20.27 -7.78 15.54
N SER A 179 -19.35 -6.80 15.55
CA SER A 179 -18.18 -6.72 14.66
C SER A 179 -17.26 -7.94 14.69
N ILE A 180 -17.26 -8.71 15.79
CA ILE A 180 -16.52 -9.97 15.89
C ILE A 180 -17.01 -11.03 14.90
N TYR A 181 -18.31 -11.11 14.63
CA TYR A 181 -18.86 -12.08 13.67
C TYR A 181 -18.47 -11.74 12.24
N ILE A 182 -18.37 -10.46 11.90
CA ILE A 182 -17.83 -10.01 10.62
C ILE A 182 -16.38 -10.50 10.48
N GLY A 183 -15.56 -10.31 11.51
CA GLY A 183 -14.18 -10.79 11.52
C GLY A 183 -14.05 -12.30 11.39
N ILE A 184 -14.92 -13.08 12.04
CA ILE A 184 -14.95 -14.55 11.90
C ILE A 184 -15.24 -14.94 10.45
N ILE A 185 -16.25 -14.34 9.83
CA ILE A 185 -16.59 -14.62 8.43
C ILE A 185 -15.42 -14.27 7.50
N VAL A 186 -14.81 -13.09 7.68
CA VAL A 186 -13.64 -12.66 6.92
C VAL A 186 -12.48 -13.65 7.11
N ALA A 187 -12.18 -14.04 8.36
CA ALA A 187 -11.11 -14.98 8.66
C ALA A 187 -11.33 -16.37 8.02
N LEU A 188 -12.58 -16.85 7.94
CA LEU A 188 -12.89 -18.10 7.25
C LEU A 188 -12.59 -18.02 5.74
N PHE A 189 -13.01 -16.95 5.07
CA PHE A 189 -12.73 -16.76 3.64
C PHE A 189 -11.25 -16.51 3.38
N VAL A 190 -10.57 -15.72 4.22
CA VAL A 190 -9.12 -15.52 4.15
C VAL A 190 -8.40 -16.84 4.33
N GLY A 191 -8.78 -17.64 5.33
CA GLY A 191 -8.24 -18.97 5.58
C GLY A 191 -8.38 -19.90 4.37
N PHE A 192 -9.57 -19.94 3.76
CA PHE A 192 -9.81 -20.74 2.56
C PHE A 192 -8.85 -20.41 1.40
N VAL A 193 -8.56 -19.11 1.19
CA VAL A 193 -7.63 -18.68 0.12
C VAL A 193 -6.17 -18.87 0.55
N LEU A 194 -5.81 -18.41 1.74
CA LEU A 194 -4.45 -18.39 2.28
C LEU A 194 -3.87 -19.81 2.42
N PHE A 195 -4.65 -20.77 2.89
CA PHE A 195 -4.20 -22.17 3.01
C PHE A 195 -3.98 -22.84 1.65
N GLY A 196 -4.54 -22.30 0.57
CA GLY A 196 -4.28 -22.75 -0.80
C GLY A 196 -2.92 -22.34 -1.38
N GLY A 197 -2.14 -21.53 -0.66
CA GLY A 197 -0.80 -21.09 -1.07
C GLY A 197 -0.79 -20.04 -2.19
N ILE A 198 0.41 -19.67 -2.65
CA ILE A 198 0.59 -18.51 -3.54
C ILE A 198 -0.18 -18.61 -4.85
N LYS A 199 -0.29 -19.79 -5.46
CA LYS A 199 -1.03 -19.94 -6.72
C LYS A 199 -2.52 -19.57 -6.56
N ARG A 200 -3.13 -19.93 -5.43
CA ARG A 200 -4.52 -19.57 -5.14
C ARG A 200 -4.65 -18.08 -4.82
N ILE A 201 -3.73 -17.54 -4.03
CA ILE A 201 -3.69 -16.10 -3.70
C ILE A 201 -3.57 -15.27 -4.98
N ALA A 202 -2.63 -15.61 -5.85
CA ALA A 202 -2.40 -14.93 -7.12
C ALA A 202 -3.59 -15.05 -8.07
N SER A 203 -4.23 -16.23 -8.17
CA SER A 203 -5.40 -16.40 -9.03
C SER A 203 -6.66 -15.72 -8.49
N PHE A 204 -6.75 -15.55 -7.16
CA PHE A 204 -7.77 -14.70 -6.57
C PHE A 204 -7.49 -13.23 -6.88
N ALA A 205 -6.26 -12.76 -6.64
CA ALA A 205 -5.88 -11.37 -6.86
C ALA A 205 -6.01 -10.93 -8.33
N GLU A 206 -5.58 -11.75 -9.29
CA GLU A 206 -5.64 -11.43 -10.73
C GLU A 206 -7.08 -11.19 -11.24
N LYS A 207 -8.09 -11.73 -10.55
CA LYS A 207 -9.51 -11.58 -10.88
C LYS A 207 -10.13 -10.45 -10.06
N THR A 208 -9.93 -10.47 -8.75
CA THR A 208 -10.61 -9.56 -7.82
C THR A 208 -10.09 -8.14 -7.91
N VAL A 209 -8.77 -7.94 -8.03
CA VAL A 209 -8.15 -6.59 -8.01
C VAL A 209 -8.62 -5.70 -9.16
N PRO A 210 -8.63 -6.16 -10.44
CA PRO A 210 -9.16 -5.33 -11.52
C PRO A 210 -10.66 -5.01 -11.35
N ILE A 211 -11.45 -5.98 -10.88
CA ILE A 211 -12.90 -5.81 -10.69
C ILE A 211 -13.18 -4.79 -9.58
N MET A 212 -12.53 -4.91 -8.42
CA MET A 212 -12.76 -4.01 -7.30
C MET A 212 -12.30 -2.58 -7.63
N ALA A 213 -11.15 -2.42 -8.30
CA ALA A 213 -10.64 -1.11 -8.70
C ALA A 213 -11.60 -0.45 -9.71
N LEU A 214 -12.06 -1.19 -10.71
CA LEU A 214 -13.00 -0.68 -11.71
C LEU A 214 -14.34 -0.32 -11.08
N LEU A 215 -14.88 -1.15 -10.19
CA LEU A 215 -16.12 -0.88 -9.47
C LEU A 215 -16.03 0.45 -8.70
N TYR A 216 -14.95 0.62 -7.91
CA TYR A 216 -14.72 1.84 -7.14
C TYR A 216 -14.57 3.08 -8.03
N ILE A 217 -13.77 2.97 -9.10
CA ILE A 217 -13.54 4.07 -10.05
C ILE A 217 -14.84 4.47 -10.75
N ILE A 218 -15.66 3.52 -11.21
CA ILE A 218 -16.94 3.83 -11.86
C ILE A 218 -17.88 4.55 -10.90
N GLY A 219 -18.08 4.01 -9.69
CA GLY A 219 -18.95 4.65 -8.70
C GLY A 219 -18.49 6.06 -8.34
N SER A 220 -17.18 6.25 -8.22
CA SER A 220 -16.58 7.56 -7.96
C SER A 220 -16.76 8.52 -9.14
N ILE A 221 -16.56 8.07 -10.38
CA ILE A 221 -16.77 8.90 -11.57
C ILE A 221 -18.23 9.35 -11.67
N ILE A 222 -19.19 8.48 -11.38
CA ILE A 222 -20.62 8.84 -11.35
C ILE A 222 -20.87 9.96 -10.32
N LEU A 223 -20.27 9.87 -9.13
CA LEU A 223 -20.33 10.93 -8.13
C LEU A 223 -19.69 12.22 -8.64
N LEU A 224 -18.48 12.16 -9.20
CA LEU A 224 -17.77 13.33 -9.73
C LEU A 224 -18.59 14.04 -10.83
N PHE A 225 -19.35 13.31 -11.65
CA PHE A 225 -20.24 13.92 -12.63
C PHE A 225 -21.38 14.72 -12.01
N GLN A 226 -21.88 14.33 -10.84
CA GLN A 226 -22.91 15.08 -10.11
C GLN A 226 -22.35 16.39 -9.56
N PHE A 227 -21.09 16.38 -9.10
CA PHE A 227 -20.37 17.53 -8.57
C PHE A 227 -19.38 18.16 -9.59
N LYS A 228 -19.65 18.03 -10.89
CA LYS A 228 -18.71 18.40 -11.95
C LYS A 228 -18.22 19.85 -11.89
N HIS A 229 -19.05 20.75 -11.36
CA HIS A 229 -18.74 22.18 -11.22
C HIS A 229 -17.68 22.44 -10.14
N GLU A 230 -17.53 21.55 -9.17
CA GLU A 230 -16.57 21.65 -8.07
C GLU A 230 -15.19 21.08 -8.43
N ILE A 231 -15.07 20.32 -9.54
CA ILE A 231 -13.81 19.64 -9.90
C ILE A 231 -12.66 20.65 -10.07
N ILE A 232 -12.87 21.71 -10.86
CA ILE A 232 -11.83 22.73 -11.11
C ILE A 232 -11.50 23.50 -9.80
N PRO A 233 -12.50 24.04 -9.06
CA PRO A 233 -12.26 24.64 -7.75
C PRO A 233 -11.47 23.75 -6.78
N VAL A 234 -11.77 22.45 -6.74
CA VAL A 234 -11.06 21.49 -5.88
C VAL A 234 -9.60 21.34 -6.29
N PHE A 235 -9.28 21.28 -7.59
CA PHE A 235 -7.88 21.28 -8.02
C PHE A 235 -7.17 22.56 -7.58
N GLU A 236 -7.78 23.73 -7.78
CA GLU A 236 -7.20 25.00 -7.31
C GLU A 236 -6.96 24.98 -5.80
N MET A 237 -7.92 24.47 -5.02
CA MET A 237 -7.83 24.33 -3.58
C MET A 237 -6.65 23.43 -3.18
N ILE A 238 -6.49 22.27 -3.82
CA ILE A 238 -5.35 21.36 -3.58
C ILE A 238 -4.02 22.10 -3.80
N PHE A 239 -3.86 22.80 -4.94
CA PHE A 239 -2.60 23.50 -5.25
C PHE A 239 -2.37 24.70 -4.33
N LYS A 240 -3.40 25.52 -4.04
CA LYS A 240 -3.28 26.66 -3.13
C LYS A 240 -2.89 26.18 -1.73
N SER A 241 -3.63 25.22 -1.17
CA SER A 241 -3.37 24.69 0.18
C SER A 241 -2.02 23.96 0.29
N ALA A 242 -1.47 23.43 -0.80
CA ALA A 242 -0.17 22.75 -0.76
C ALA A 242 1.02 23.71 -0.51
N PHE A 243 0.87 24.99 -0.86
CA PHE A 243 1.94 26.00 -0.84
C PHE A 243 1.60 27.24 0.00
N GLN A 244 0.47 27.27 0.69
CA GLN A 244 0.04 28.43 1.45
C GLN A 244 0.71 28.49 2.82
N LEU A 245 1.50 29.56 3.03
CA LEU A 245 2.30 29.76 4.26
C LEU A 245 1.45 30.10 5.49
N GLU A 246 0.28 30.72 5.30
CA GLU A 246 -0.61 31.16 6.36
C GLU A 246 -1.85 30.27 6.45
N ALA A 247 -2.20 29.81 7.65
CA ALA A 247 -3.48 29.18 7.91
C ALA A 247 -4.60 30.24 7.75
N ALA A 248 -5.23 30.28 6.57
CA ALA A 248 -6.24 31.28 6.25
C ALA A 248 -7.65 30.94 6.80
N GLY A 249 -7.79 29.85 7.56
CA GLY A 249 -9.04 29.41 8.17
C GLY A 249 -8.81 28.50 9.37
N GLY A 250 -9.87 28.21 10.13
CA GLY A 250 -9.86 27.17 11.18
C GLY A 250 -10.20 25.79 10.63
N GLY A 251 -9.76 24.72 11.31
CA GLY A 251 -10.09 23.33 10.94
C GLY A 251 -9.28 22.80 9.74
N VAL A 252 -9.89 21.97 8.89
CA VAL A 252 -9.24 21.31 7.73
C VAL A 252 -8.63 22.31 6.74
N LEU A 253 -9.23 23.49 6.61
CA LEU A 253 -8.72 24.58 5.75
C LEU A 253 -7.59 25.40 6.41
N GLY A 254 -7.30 25.13 7.68
CA GLY A 254 -6.24 25.78 8.46
C GLY A 254 -4.93 25.01 8.56
N ALA A 255 -4.80 23.88 7.86
CA ALA A 255 -3.59 23.07 7.89
C ALA A 255 -2.39 23.85 7.31
N THR A 256 -1.25 23.76 8.01
CA THR A 256 0.01 24.37 7.59
C THR A 256 0.68 23.59 6.46
N ILE A 257 1.60 24.22 5.71
CA ILE A 257 2.44 23.52 4.71
C ILE A 257 3.15 22.31 5.34
N LYS A 258 3.61 22.45 6.59
CA LYS A 258 4.29 21.37 7.31
C LYS A 258 3.37 20.16 7.50
N GLU A 259 2.11 20.39 7.87
CA GLU A 259 1.12 19.32 8.04
C GLU A 259 0.74 18.71 6.69
N ALA A 260 0.51 19.52 5.67
CA ALA A 260 0.23 19.05 4.31
C ALA A 260 1.36 18.13 3.79
N ILE A 261 2.64 18.53 3.95
CA ILE A 261 3.78 17.69 3.59
C ILE A 261 3.80 16.42 4.44
N ARG A 262 3.73 16.55 5.76
CA ARG A 262 3.86 15.41 6.68
C ARG A 262 2.80 14.34 6.40
N TYR A 263 1.53 14.73 6.42
CA TYR A 263 0.41 13.80 6.23
C TYR A 263 0.29 13.34 4.78
N GLY A 264 0.55 14.23 3.81
CA GLY A 264 0.53 13.87 2.39
C GLY A 264 1.61 12.84 2.05
N VAL A 265 2.85 13.05 2.47
CA VAL A 265 3.92 12.09 2.20
C VAL A 265 3.74 10.80 3.01
N ALA A 266 3.40 10.89 4.30
CA ALA A 266 3.22 9.70 5.13
C ALA A 266 2.09 8.80 4.60
N ARG A 267 0.92 9.36 4.30
CA ARG A 267 -0.22 8.58 3.80
C ARG A 267 -0.08 8.19 2.34
N GLY A 268 0.61 9.00 1.52
CA GLY A 268 0.99 8.63 0.15
C GLY A 268 1.89 7.40 0.10
N LEU A 269 2.99 7.42 0.87
CA LEU A 269 3.91 6.28 0.96
C LEU A 269 3.26 5.08 1.66
N PHE A 270 2.42 5.28 2.67
CA PHE A 270 1.63 4.21 3.28
C PHE A 270 0.73 3.49 2.27
N SER A 271 0.05 4.24 1.40
CA SER A 271 -0.86 3.68 0.39
C SER A 271 -0.12 2.83 -0.64
N ASN A 272 0.92 3.39 -1.28
CA ASN A 272 1.61 2.67 -2.36
C ASN A 272 2.77 1.77 -1.90
N GLU A 273 3.15 1.84 -0.63
CA GLU A 273 4.22 1.05 -0.03
C GLU A 273 5.60 1.17 -0.70
N ALA A 274 5.85 2.24 -1.45
CA ALA A 274 7.13 2.46 -2.10
C ALA A 274 8.22 2.77 -1.06
N GLY A 275 9.30 2.00 -1.06
CA GLY A 275 10.40 2.16 -0.10
C GLY A 275 10.16 1.48 1.25
N MET A 276 9.00 0.84 1.44
CA MET A 276 8.69 0.03 2.62
C MET A 276 9.26 -1.39 2.56
N GLY A 277 9.52 -1.91 1.36
CA GLY A 277 10.06 -3.25 1.16
C GLY A 277 9.03 -4.38 1.21
N SER A 278 7.74 -4.09 1.21
CA SER A 278 6.65 -5.07 1.30
C SER A 278 6.24 -5.67 -0.06
N THR A 279 5.89 -4.86 -1.04
CA THR A 279 5.52 -5.31 -2.40
C THR A 279 6.60 -6.06 -3.21
N PRO A 280 7.92 -5.91 -2.96
CA PRO A 280 8.96 -6.67 -3.68
C PRO A 280 8.83 -8.18 -3.51
N HIS A 281 8.17 -8.64 -2.44
CA HIS A 281 7.82 -10.03 -2.22
C HIS A 281 6.95 -10.58 -3.36
N ALA A 282 5.90 -9.87 -3.75
CA ALA A 282 5.06 -10.23 -4.89
C ALA A 282 5.88 -10.21 -6.19
N HIS A 283 6.68 -9.15 -6.39
CA HIS A 283 7.47 -9.02 -7.60
C HIS A 283 8.54 -10.11 -7.74
N ALA A 284 9.13 -10.63 -6.67
CA ALA A 284 10.08 -11.75 -6.72
C ALA A 284 9.51 -13.04 -7.34
N THR A 285 8.19 -13.24 -7.22
CA THR A 285 7.51 -14.45 -7.71
C THR A 285 7.39 -14.51 -9.23
N ALA A 286 7.50 -13.36 -9.90
CA ALA A 286 7.28 -13.24 -11.34
C ALA A 286 8.41 -13.91 -12.13
N ASN A 287 8.07 -14.76 -13.10
CA ASN A 287 9.05 -15.35 -14.00
C ASN A 287 9.28 -14.43 -15.20
N VAL A 288 10.31 -13.58 -15.11
CA VAL A 288 10.71 -12.64 -16.17
C VAL A 288 12.09 -12.96 -16.70
N ARG A 289 12.40 -12.50 -17.92
CA ARG A 289 13.72 -12.77 -18.55
C ARG A 289 14.81 -11.90 -17.95
N HIS A 290 14.45 -10.71 -17.47
CA HIS A 290 15.38 -9.75 -16.92
C HIS A 290 14.76 -9.02 -15.72
N PRO A 291 15.49 -8.81 -14.60
CA PRO A 291 14.95 -8.16 -13.40
C PRO A 291 14.25 -6.82 -13.64
N ALA A 292 14.80 -5.99 -14.53
CA ALA A 292 14.22 -4.70 -14.91
C ALA A 292 12.82 -4.80 -15.54
N GLU A 293 12.47 -5.91 -16.22
CA GLU A 293 11.09 -6.10 -16.73
C GLU A 293 10.09 -6.01 -15.57
N GLN A 294 10.39 -6.69 -14.45
CA GLN A 294 9.51 -6.67 -13.29
C GLN A 294 9.62 -5.37 -12.48
N GLY A 295 10.79 -4.72 -12.49
CA GLY A 295 10.91 -3.35 -11.98
C GLY A 295 9.97 -2.38 -12.67
N LEU A 296 9.85 -2.47 -14.00
CA LEU A 296 8.91 -1.64 -14.77
C LEU A 296 7.46 -1.96 -14.43
N VAL A 297 7.13 -3.24 -14.23
CA VAL A 297 5.79 -3.66 -13.80
C VAL A 297 5.44 -3.08 -12.44
N ALA A 298 6.38 -3.04 -11.49
CA ALA A 298 6.15 -2.48 -10.14
C ALA A 298 5.74 -1.00 -10.13
N ILE A 299 6.25 -0.21 -11.10
CA ILE A 299 5.86 1.20 -11.27
C ILE A 299 4.34 1.34 -11.46
N LEU A 300 3.72 0.40 -12.18
CA LEU A 300 2.29 0.44 -12.44
C LEU A 300 1.45 0.22 -11.19
N GLY A 301 1.98 -0.49 -10.18
CA GLY A 301 1.28 -0.66 -8.90
C GLY A 301 1.07 0.68 -8.21
N VAL A 302 2.13 1.49 -8.08
CA VAL A 302 2.08 2.84 -7.51
C VAL A 302 1.19 3.78 -8.34
N LEU A 303 1.20 3.63 -9.66
CA LEU A 303 0.34 4.41 -10.56
C LEU A 303 -1.15 4.11 -10.31
N ILE A 304 -1.51 2.83 -10.26
CA ILE A 304 -2.90 2.40 -10.01
C ILE A 304 -3.34 2.83 -8.62
N ASP A 305 -2.50 2.59 -7.62
CA ASP A 305 -2.78 2.90 -6.22
C ASP A 305 -3.01 4.40 -5.98
N THR A 306 -1.97 5.22 -6.14
CA THR A 306 -2.07 6.60 -5.64
C THR A 306 -2.55 7.56 -6.71
N ILE A 307 -2.02 7.45 -7.93
CA ILE A 307 -2.32 8.43 -8.98
C ILE A 307 -3.75 8.25 -9.48
N ILE A 308 -4.28 7.03 -9.49
CA ILE A 308 -5.65 6.75 -9.92
C ILE A 308 -6.58 6.66 -8.71
N ILE A 309 -6.45 5.62 -7.87
CA ILE A 309 -7.45 5.34 -6.83
C ILE A 309 -7.46 6.44 -5.77
N CYS A 310 -6.31 6.77 -5.17
CA CYS A 310 -6.28 7.81 -4.12
C CYS A 310 -6.67 9.21 -4.63
N THR A 311 -6.30 9.57 -5.86
CA THR A 311 -6.75 10.82 -6.48
C THR A 311 -8.26 10.86 -6.60
N VAL A 312 -8.87 9.78 -7.09
CA VAL A 312 -10.33 9.71 -7.25
C VAL A 312 -11.02 9.75 -5.88
N THR A 313 -10.50 9.04 -4.87
CA THR A 313 -10.98 9.16 -3.48
C THR A 313 -10.92 10.60 -2.99
N ALA A 314 -9.78 11.27 -3.16
CA ALA A 314 -9.57 12.64 -2.69
C ALA A 314 -10.54 13.61 -3.36
N LEU A 315 -10.72 13.49 -4.68
CA LEU A 315 -11.66 14.31 -5.42
C LEU A 315 -13.08 14.09 -4.92
N VAL A 316 -13.53 12.84 -4.74
CA VAL A 316 -14.87 12.53 -4.19
C VAL A 316 -15.09 13.18 -2.82
N ILE A 317 -14.11 13.12 -1.92
CA ILE A 317 -14.19 13.74 -0.60
C ILE A 317 -14.30 15.26 -0.68
N LEU A 318 -13.49 15.88 -1.55
CA LEU A 318 -13.41 17.34 -1.64
C LEU A 318 -14.61 17.94 -2.38
N VAL A 319 -15.04 17.35 -3.51
CA VAL A 319 -16.17 17.88 -4.30
C VAL A 319 -17.52 17.70 -3.60
N SER A 320 -17.67 16.66 -2.77
CA SER A 320 -18.89 16.44 -1.98
C SER A 320 -18.99 17.37 -0.77
N GLY A 321 -17.91 18.06 -0.40
CA GLY A 321 -17.85 18.88 0.82
C GLY A 321 -17.77 18.07 2.13
N ALA A 322 -17.70 16.74 2.06
CA ALA A 322 -17.72 15.87 3.25
C ALA A 322 -16.59 16.16 4.24
N TYR A 323 -15.45 16.70 3.77
CA TYR A 323 -14.31 17.09 4.61
C TYR A 323 -14.65 18.15 5.68
N GLN A 324 -15.81 18.80 5.59
CA GLN A 324 -16.28 19.79 6.57
C GLN A 324 -17.07 19.18 7.74
N THR A 325 -17.41 17.89 7.68
CA THR A 325 -18.23 17.21 8.70
C THR A 325 -17.51 16.95 10.02
N GLY A 326 -16.18 17.02 10.03
CA GLY A 326 -15.34 16.63 11.18
C GLY A 326 -15.07 15.12 11.26
N GLU A 327 -15.68 14.32 10.38
CA GLU A 327 -15.40 12.89 10.26
C GLU A 327 -13.98 12.63 9.73
N THR A 328 -13.41 11.48 10.06
CA THR A 328 -12.08 11.05 9.57
C THR A 328 -12.11 9.60 9.07
N GLY A 329 -11.02 9.17 8.45
CA GLY A 329 -10.84 7.78 8.02
C GLY A 329 -11.95 7.26 7.09
N VAL A 330 -12.41 6.04 7.36
CA VAL A 330 -13.44 5.37 6.55
C VAL A 330 -14.76 6.16 6.57
N ALA A 331 -15.15 6.69 7.73
CA ALA A 331 -16.41 7.39 7.91
C ALA A 331 -16.50 8.63 7.01
N LEU A 332 -15.43 9.41 6.89
CA LEU A 332 -15.37 10.55 5.98
C LEU A 332 -15.58 10.15 4.50
N THR A 333 -14.98 9.05 4.08
CA THR A 333 -15.18 8.53 2.72
C THR A 333 -16.64 8.07 2.53
N GLN A 334 -17.22 7.39 3.52
CA GLN A 334 -18.63 6.99 3.48
C GLN A 334 -19.56 8.20 3.36
N GLN A 335 -19.34 9.26 4.14
CA GLN A 335 -20.15 10.48 4.07
C GLN A 335 -20.14 11.11 2.68
N SER A 336 -18.99 11.05 1.99
CA SER A 336 -18.87 11.57 0.63
C SER A 336 -19.81 10.85 -0.36
N PHE A 337 -19.91 9.53 -0.25
CA PHE A 337 -20.81 8.73 -1.08
C PHE A 337 -22.27 8.81 -0.63
N ILE A 338 -22.53 8.99 0.67
CA ILE A 338 -23.87 9.25 1.21
C ILE A 338 -24.42 10.58 0.66
N ALA A 339 -23.59 11.61 0.56
CA ALA A 339 -23.99 12.90 0.00
C ALA A 339 -24.48 12.81 -1.46
N SER A 340 -24.04 11.79 -2.21
CA SER A 340 -24.41 11.58 -3.61
C SER A 340 -25.50 10.52 -3.80
N PHE A 341 -25.46 9.43 -3.03
CA PHE A 341 -26.27 8.23 -3.27
C PHE A 341 -27.11 7.80 -2.05
N GLY A 342 -27.10 8.56 -0.96
CA GLY A 342 -27.76 8.20 0.29
C GLY A 342 -27.31 6.84 0.82
N THR A 343 -28.26 6.02 1.30
CA THR A 343 -27.99 4.67 1.81
C THR A 343 -27.30 3.76 0.80
N ALA A 344 -27.57 3.93 -0.50
CA ALA A 344 -26.89 3.15 -1.54
C ALA A 344 -25.38 3.44 -1.57
N GLY A 345 -24.97 4.68 -1.27
CA GLY A 345 -23.57 5.07 -1.16
C GLY A 345 -22.86 4.41 0.03
N GLN A 346 -23.56 4.30 1.16
CA GLN A 346 -23.05 3.59 2.34
C GLN A 346 -22.81 2.10 2.05
N ILE A 347 -23.79 1.43 1.42
CA ILE A 347 -23.67 0.02 1.01
C ILE A 347 -22.54 -0.15 0.00
N PHE A 348 -22.43 0.76 -0.98
CA PHE A 348 -21.38 0.74 -1.99
C PHE A 348 -19.99 0.78 -1.37
N ILE A 349 -19.75 1.70 -0.42
CA ILE A 349 -18.45 1.79 0.25
C ILE A 349 -18.18 0.57 1.14
N ALA A 350 -19.18 0.03 1.83
CA ALA A 350 -19.00 -1.19 2.62
C ALA A 350 -18.55 -2.38 1.74
N ILE A 351 -19.13 -2.53 0.54
CA ILE A 351 -18.73 -3.54 -0.43
C ILE A 351 -17.31 -3.27 -0.97
N CYS A 352 -16.98 -2.02 -1.30
CA CYS A 352 -15.64 -1.67 -1.77
C CYS A 352 -14.59 -1.97 -0.70
N LEU A 353 -14.83 -1.57 0.55
CA LEU A 353 -13.96 -1.84 1.68
C LEU A 353 -13.78 -3.34 1.92
N LEU A 354 -14.86 -4.13 1.80
CA LEU A 354 -14.77 -5.58 1.91
C LEU A 354 -13.73 -6.12 0.93
N PHE A 355 -13.82 -5.79 -0.36
CA PHE A 355 -12.88 -6.31 -1.36
C PHE A 355 -11.47 -5.74 -1.23
N PHE A 356 -11.35 -4.43 -1.00
CA PHE A 356 -10.06 -3.74 -0.86
C PHE A 356 -9.31 -4.33 0.34
N ALA A 357 -9.90 -4.26 1.54
CA ALA A 357 -9.28 -4.76 2.75
C ALA A 357 -9.06 -6.28 2.71
N PHE A 358 -9.98 -7.07 2.13
CA PHE A 358 -9.80 -8.53 2.01
C PHE A 358 -8.60 -8.89 1.12
N THR A 359 -8.45 -8.22 -0.03
CA THR A 359 -7.31 -8.48 -0.92
C THR A 359 -5.99 -8.03 -0.29
N THR A 360 -5.98 -6.92 0.45
CA THR A 360 -4.82 -6.49 1.24
C THR A 360 -4.45 -7.50 2.31
N ILE A 361 -5.44 -8.03 3.03
CA ILE A 361 -5.19 -9.06 4.04
C ILE A 361 -4.46 -10.26 3.43
N LEU A 362 -4.90 -10.72 2.26
CA LEU A 362 -4.26 -11.83 1.56
C LEU A 362 -2.83 -11.49 1.13
N GLY A 363 -2.60 -10.30 0.57
CA GLY A 363 -1.29 -9.83 0.14
C GLY A 363 -0.31 -9.74 1.31
N TRP A 364 -0.69 -9.07 2.39
CA TRP A 364 0.14 -8.87 3.58
C TRP A 364 0.37 -10.15 4.36
N ALA A 365 -0.65 -11.01 4.50
CA ALA A 365 -0.48 -12.34 5.06
C ALA A 365 0.59 -13.12 4.27
N TYR A 366 0.55 -13.07 2.93
CA TYR A 366 1.56 -13.71 2.10
C TYR A 366 2.97 -13.10 2.23
N PHE A 367 3.08 -11.78 2.32
CA PHE A 367 4.39 -11.12 2.50
C PHE A 367 5.02 -11.50 3.84
N GLY A 368 4.24 -11.55 4.92
CA GLY A 368 4.73 -12.08 6.19
C GLY A 368 5.07 -13.57 6.12
N GLU A 369 4.30 -14.39 5.40
CA GLU A 369 4.62 -15.81 5.18
C GLU A 369 5.99 -16.01 4.52
N LEU A 370 6.34 -15.18 3.54
CA LEU A 370 7.65 -15.27 2.89
C LEU A 370 8.80 -14.98 3.86
N ASN A 371 8.59 -14.09 4.83
CA ASN A 371 9.56 -13.82 5.89
C ASN A 371 9.58 -14.91 6.97
N ILE A 372 8.45 -15.56 7.22
CA ILE A 372 8.41 -16.80 8.02
C ILE A 372 9.21 -17.92 7.34
N LYS A 373 9.07 -18.08 6.01
CA LYS A 373 9.85 -19.06 5.23
C LYS A 373 11.35 -18.74 5.22
N TYR A 374 11.71 -17.46 5.33
CA TYR A 374 13.10 -17.04 5.52
C TYR A 374 13.63 -17.45 6.90
N LEU A 375 12.91 -17.13 7.98
CA LEU A 375 13.35 -17.38 9.37
C LEU A 375 13.26 -18.85 9.80
N TRP A 376 12.13 -19.49 9.53
CA TRP A 376 11.75 -20.81 10.07
C TRP A 376 11.43 -21.85 9.00
N LYS A 377 11.64 -21.53 7.72
CA LYS A 377 11.31 -22.40 6.58
C LYS A 377 9.82 -22.78 6.59
N ASP A 378 9.46 -23.87 5.93
CA ASP A 378 8.05 -24.26 5.76
C ASP A 378 7.36 -24.67 7.08
N LYS A 379 8.13 -25.02 8.12
CA LYS A 379 7.60 -25.41 9.44
C LYS A 379 6.87 -24.27 10.15
N GLY A 380 7.25 -23.01 9.91
CA GLY A 380 6.63 -21.84 10.53
C GLY A 380 5.33 -21.39 9.86
N VAL A 381 5.04 -21.86 8.64
CA VAL A 381 3.97 -21.32 7.79
C VAL A 381 2.59 -21.54 8.39
N VAL A 382 2.28 -22.77 8.81
CA VAL A 382 0.94 -23.11 9.34
C VAL A 382 0.65 -22.35 10.66
N PRO A 383 1.53 -22.37 11.68
CA PRO A 383 1.33 -21.57 12.89
C PRO A 383 1.12 -20.07 12.58
N TYR A 384 1.94 -19.51 11.68
CA TYR A 384 1.80 -18.12 11.28
C TYR A 384 0.43 -17.83 10.67
N ARG A 385 -0.05 -18.64 9.71
CA ARG A 385 -1.37 -18.46 9.09
C ARG A 385 -2.49 -18.48 10.12
N VAL A 386 -2.44 -19.39 11.10
CA VAL A 386 -3.44 -19.45 12.18
C VAL A 386 -3.40 -18.16 13.01
N ILE A 387 -2.22 -17.66 13.36
CA ILE A 387 -2.09 -16.40 14.10
C ILE A 387 -2.64 -15.23 13.29
N VAL A 388 -2.38 -15.15 11.99
CA VAL A 388 -2.98 -14.13 11.11
C VAL A 388 -4.52 -14.15 11.19
N LEU A 389 -5.13 -15.34 11.12
CA LEU A 389 -6.59 -15.47 11.23
C LEU A 389 -7.13 -14.99 12.59
N LEU A 390 -6.40 -15.27 13.68
CA LEU A 390 -6.75 -14.75 15.01
C LEU A 390 -6.67 -13.22 15.06
N PHE A 391 -5.62 -12.64 14.50
CA PHE A 391 -5.44 -11.18 14.43
C PHE A 391 -6.54 -10.50 13.61
N ILE A 392 -7.05 -11.14 12.56
CA ILE A 392 -8.21 -10.65 11.79
C ILE A 392 -9.45 -10.57 12.69
N VAL A 393 -9.76 -11.62 13.46
CA VAL A 393 -10.91 -11.65 14.38
C VAL A 393 -10.76 -10.66 15.52
N ILE A 394 -9.55 -10.56 16.10
CA ILE A 394 -9.26 -9.60 17.16
C ILE A 394 -9.40 -8.17 16.64
N GLY A 395 -8.83 -7.86 15.48
CA GLY A 395 -8.90 -6.53 14.88
C GLY A 395 -10.33 -6.07 14.61
N SER A 396 -11.22 -6.97 14.20
CA SER A 396 -12.63 -6.64 13.96
C SER A 396 -13.38 -6.35 15.27
N ALA A 397 -12.92 -6.86 16.41
CA ALA A 397 -13.55 -6.64 17.71
C ALA A 397 -13.02 -5.39 18.45
N ILE A 398 -11.89 -4.81 18.02
CA ILE A 398 -11.30 -3.64 18.67
C ILE A 398 -12.08 -2.38 18.29
N HIS A 399 -12.50 -1.61 19.31
CA HIS A 399 -13.18 -0.32 19.10
C HIS A 399 -12.23 0.88 19.01
N GLN A 400 -11.00 0.75 19.53
CA GLN A 400 -9.99 1.82 19.49
C GLN A 400 -9.21 1.81 18.18
N VAL A 401 -9.75 2.50 17.16
CA VAL A 401 -9.16 2.58 15.82
C VAL A 401 -7.76 3.20 15.87
N ASP A 402 -7.58 4.28 16.63
CA ASP A 402 -6.33 5.05 16.67
C ASP A 402 -5.14 4.22 17.14
N LEU A 403 -5.32 3.36 18.16
CA LEU A 403 -4.24 2.52 18.66
C LEU A 403 -3.73 1.53 17.60
N VAL A 404 -4.63 0.96 16.79
CA VAL A 404 -4.25 -0.01 15.76
C VAL A 404 -3.45 0.67 14.64
N TRP A 405 -3.86 1.87 14.22
CA TRP A 405 -3.14 2.66 13.24
C TRP A 405 -1.78 3.15 13.74
N GLU A 406 -1.69 3.61 14.99
CA GLU A 406 -0.42 4.02 15.60
C GLU A 406 0.56 2.85 15.71
N LEU A 407 0.08 1.65 16.10
CA LEU A 407 0.91 0.45 16.08
C LEU A 407 1.35 0.07 14.66
N ALA A 408 0.47 0.19 13.67
CA ALA A 408 0.80 -0.08 12.29
C ALA A 408 1.90 0.87 11.78
N ASP A 409 1.72 2.18 12.00
CA ASP A 409 2.69 3.21 11.62
C ASP A 409 4.05 2.97 12.31
N PHE A 410 4.05 2.55 13.59
CA PHE A 410 5.28 2.24 14.32
C PHE A 410 6.06 1.08 13.70
N PHE A 411 5.44 -0.08 13.50
CA PHE A 411 6.13 -1.24 12.94
C PHE A 411 6.51 -1.04 11.46
N ASN A 412 5.69 -0.31 10.69
CA ASN A 412 6.06 0.10 9.33
C ASN A 412 7.29 1.01 9.34
N GLY A 413 7.34 1.99 10.25
CA GLY A 413 8.50 2.86 10.42
C GLY A 413 9.79 2.07 10.69
N LEU A 414 9.70 1.04 11.53
CA LEU A 414 10.83 0.17 11.85
C LEU A 414 11.28 -0.71 10.67
N MET A 415 10.36 -1.25 9.87
CA MET A 415 10.72 -2.10 8.73
C MET A 415 11.33 -1.32 7.56
N ILE A 416 10.97 -0.04 7.41
CA ILE A 416 11.52 0.85 6.37
C ILE A 416 13.04 1.02 6.51
N ILE A 417 13.54 1.12 7.74
CA ILE A 417 14.95 1.42 8.03
C ILE A 417 15.91 0.40 7.37
N PRO A 418 15.83 -0.91 7.67
CA PRO A 418 16.71 -1.89 7.03
C PRO A 418 16.51 -1.94 5.51
N ASN A 419 15.29 -1.74 5.01
CA ASN A 419 15.03 -1.71 3.57
C ASN A 419 15.75 -0.55 2.87
N LEU A 420 15.67 0.67 3.42
CA LEU A 420 16.36 1.84 2.89
C LEU A 420 17.88 1.64 2.86
N ILE A 421 18.45 1.01 3.90
CA ILE A 421 19.88 0.66 3.93
C ILE A 421 20.23 -0.22 2.73
N ALA A 422 19.43 -1.24 2.44
CA ALA A 422 19.65 -2.11 1.30
C ALA A 422 19.58 -1.35 -0.03
N LEU A 423 18.58 -0.48 -0.19
CA LEU A 423 18.40 0.31 -1.40
C LEU A 423 19.60 1.23 -1.65
N TRP A 424 20.12 1.90 -0.62
CA TRP A 424 21.31 2.73 -0.77
C TRP A 424 22.59 1.92 -1.01
N TYR A 425 22.75 0.80 -0.31
CA TYR A 425 23.92 -0.07 -0.46
C TYR A 425 23.98 -0.69 -1.88
N LEU A 426 22.85 -1.19 -2.37
CA LEU A 426 22.73 -1.90 -3.65
C LEU A 426 22.37 -1.00 -4.83
N ARG A 427 22.42 0.33 -4.68
CA ARG A 427 22.04 1.30 -5.71
C ARG A 427 22.77 1.13 -7.04
N LYS A 428 24.05 0.71 -7.00
CA LYS A 428 24.84 0.45 -8.22
C LYS A 428 24.29 -0.75 -9.00
N THR A 429 23.88 -1.79 -8.29
CA THR A 429 23.28 -3.01 -8.86
C THR A 429 22.01 -2.70 -9.63
N VAL A 430 21.13 -1.86 -9.06
CA VAL A 430 19.87 -1.43 -9.72
C VAL A 430 20.18 -0.64 -10.98
N HIS A 431 21.10 0.32 -10.90
CA HIS A 431 21.48 1.14 -12.05
C HIS A 431 22.08 0.30 -13.19
N GLN A 432 22.99 -0.62 -12.87
CA GLN A 432 23.58 -1.54 -13.85
C GLN A 432 22.52 -2.42 -14.51
N SER A 433 21.57 -2.95 -13.75
CA SER A 433 20.49 -3.77 -14.29
C SER A 433 19.64 -2.99 -15.31
N LEU A 434 19.30 -1.73 -15.05
CA LEU A 434 18.57 -0.92 -16.04
C LEU A 434 19.41 -0.62 -17.30
N LEU A 435 20.71 -0.39 -17.16
CA LEU A 435 21.60 -0.19 -18.32
C LEU A 435 21.73 -1.44 -19.18
N GLU A 436 21.89 -2.60 -18.55
CA GLU A 436 21.90 -3.90 -19.24
C GLU A 436 20.59 -4.12 -19.99
N TYR A 437 19.45 -3.88 -19.35
CA TYR A 437 18.14 -4.01 -19.97
C TYR A 437 17.98 -3.11 -21.21
N ARG A 438 18.38 -1.84 -21.12
CA ARG A 438 18.31 -0.88 -22.24
C ARG A 438 19.23 -1.22 -23.41
N LYS A 439 20.30 -2.00 -23.19
CA LYS A 439 21.15 -2.50 -24.27
C LYS A 439 20.51 -3.68 -25.02
N LEU A 440 19.69 -4.47 -24.32
CA LEU A 440 19.03 -5.65 -24.89
C LEU A 440 17.71 -5.31 -25.60
N TYR A 441 17.05 -4.21 -25.20
CA TYR A 441 15.70 -3.80 -25.66
C TYR A 441 15.54 -2.29 -25.75
#